data_AF-A0A939APU5-F1
#
_entry.id   AF-A0A939APU5-F1
#
_cell.length_a   1.000
_cell.length_b   1.000
_cell.length_c   1.000
_cell.angle_alpha   90.00
_cell.angle_beta   90.00
_cell.angle_gamma   90.00
#
_symmetry.space_group_name_H-M   'P 1'
#
loop_
_entity.id
_entity.type
_entity.pdbx_description
1 polymer ?
#
loop_
_entity_poly.entity_id
_entity_poly.type
_entity_poly.pdbx_seq_one_letter_code
_entity_poly.pdbx_strand_id
1 'polypeptide(L)'
;MSNRWTPFIKQLVIVVELAACIWLFFRVEIMLAPLALALLLAFLVTRGVNAVVQRTGWSRTLMVVVAYLIVIVLLATVPAVILPRLVALLTGFSNTLIKVVSELARADPTPIEIAPNLILDLGPFYAPIGQFLNSFLTPGPGALPNLQDLLYPFASGAAVVVRGAVTTLLTVFFVLVISFYIAKDWPSISRFVLTSIPEPLRPELQTLWRELGEVWDAFLRGQLTMVLVMGVIVWIAMMILGVRNAPALGLVSGFAEFIPGVGPTVAGVIGFLIALILGPTWLPLPNLWFAVIVGLTYFLLQQIENMYLLPHIVGRRIDLHPVVVIIGALAGAQLAGVLGILLAAPTIASVRLVFAYAFHKLMDEDPFPAPAAEPSQDTFWRSRLSERPVQAVLFDLDGTLIETDDQIVASLARRLAFLERLLPAAKRMRVARRMLMTSEVVVNGVITLMDRLRLDGLLFRLNDTLHRWGGIRTYEKLLPVPGAPAMLRSLSERYRLAIVTCRNRTEATAFLNQYGLADLFQAVVTRDDSSRLKPHPMPVRLAARQLDVPPEACVMVGDTSVDVRSAKAAKAHAVGVLCGFGERKDLEAADLVIDSTAELGAWL
;
A
#
# COMPACT_ATOMS: atom_id res chain seq x y z
N MET A 1 -48.50 -23.98 -35.07
CA MET A 1 -48.19 -23.82 -33.63
C MET A 1 -46.82 -23.17 -33.54
N SER A 2 -46.69 -22.02 -32.87
CA SER A 2 -45.37 -21.38 -32.77
C SER A 2 -44.46 -22.22 -31.87
N ASN A 3 -43.33 -22.70 -32.39
CA ASN A 3 -42.27 -23.40 -31.64
C ASN A 3 -41.56 -22.49 -30.60
N ARG A 4 -42.16 -21.37 -30.20
CA ARG A 4 -41.58 -20.42 -29.26
C ARG A 4 -42.13 -20.70 -27.87
N TRP A 5 -41.24 -21.01 -26.93
CA TRP A 5 -41.57 -21.13 -25.52
C TRP A 5 -42.13 -19.81 -24.98
N THR A 6 -43.11 -19.91 -24.09
CA THR A 6 -43.64 -18.77 -23.34
C THR A 6 -42.56 -18.22 -22.39
N PRO A 7 -42.62 -16.93 -21.99
CA PRO A 7 -41.67 -16.35 -21.03
C PRO A 7 -41.57 -17.16 -19.73
N PHE A 8 -42.69 -17.70 -19.26
CA PHE A 8 -42.75 -18.57 -18.09
C PHE A 8 -41.94 -19.86 -18.29
N ILE A 9 -42.09 -20.55 -19.43
CA ILE A 9 -41.31 -21.78 -19.72
C ILE A 9 -39.82 -21.45 -19.80
N LYS A 10 -39.45 -20.32 -20.42
CA LYS A 10 -38.05 -19.88 -20.47
C LYS A 10 -37.47 -19.62 -19.08
N GLN A 11 -38.20 -18.90 -18.23
CA GLN A 11 -37.79 -18.63 -16.85
C GLN A 11 -37.68 -19.93 -16.05
N LEU A 12 -38.65 -20.83 -16.17
CA LEU A 12 -38.63 -22.13 -15.50
C LEU A 12 -37.43 -22.96 -15.92
N VAL A 13 -37.13 -23.04 -17.22
CA VAL A 13 -35.96 -23.77 -17.73
C VAL A 13 -34.67 -23.14 -17.22
N ILE A 14 -34.53 -21.81 -17.26
CA ILE A 14 -33.35 -21.10 -16.73
C ILE A 14 -33.16 -21.41 -15.24
N VAL A 15 -34.22 -21.37 -14.44
CA VAL A 15 -34.15 -21.67 -13.00
C VAL A 15 -33.76 -23.13 -12.76
N VAL A 16 -34.32 -24.07 -13.52
CA VAL A 16 -33.98 -25.50 -13.42
C VAL A 16 -32.54 -25.75 -13.85
N GLU A 17 -32.07 -25.14 -14.93
CA GLU A 17 -30.67 -25.22 -15.37
C GLU A 17 -29.72 -24.63 -14.33
N LEU A 18 -30.04 -23.46 -13.76
CA LEU A 18 -29.28 -22.87 -12.66
C LEU A 18 -29.24 -23.78 -11.43
N ALA A 19 -30.38 -24.33 -11.01
CA ALA A 19 -30.45 -25.25 -9.89
C ALA A 19 -29.64 -26.52 -10.13
N ALA A 20 -29.69 -27.07 -11.36
CA ALA A 20 -28.89 -28.23 -11.76
C ALA A 20 -27.39 -27.90 -11.77
N CYS A 21 -26.99 -26.73 -12.28
CA CYS A 21 -25.61 -26.26 -12.23
C CYS A 21 -25.10 -26.09 -10.79
N ILE A 22 -25.91 -25.49 -9.90
CA ILE A 22 -25.57 -25.33 -8.49
C ILE A 22 -25.46 -26.70 -7.80
N TRP A 23 -26.41 -27.60 -8.05
CA TRP A 23 -26.35 -28.95 -7.50
C TRP A 23 -25.12 -29.72 -7.98
N LEU A 24 -24.79 -29.64 -9.27
CA LEU A 24 -23.60 -30.26 -9.84
C LEU A 24 -22.32 -29.64 -9.26
N PHE A 25 -22.28 -28.33 -9.07
CA PHE A 25 -21.14 -27.62 -8.47
C PHE A 25 -20.80 -28.19 -7.09
N PHE A 26 -21.79 -28.44 -6.22
CA PHE A 26 -21.57 -29.06 -4.92
C PHE A 26 -21.21 -30.55 -4.98
N ARG A 27 -21.48 -31.24 -6.09
CA ARG A 27 -21.09 -32.65 -6.28
C ARG A 27 -19.64 -32.81 -6.75
N VAL A 28 -19.05 -31.77 -7.33
CA VAL A 28 -17.70 -31.80 -7.92
C VAL A 28 -16.73 -30.94 -7.10
N GLU A 29 -16.98 -30.79 -5.78
CA GLU A 29 -16.18 -29.98 -4.85
C GLU A 29 -14.68 -30.28 -4.95
N ILE A 30 -14.32 -31.57 -5.06
CA ILE A 30 -12.93 -32.03 -5.17
C ILE A 30 -12.21 -31.43 -6.40
N MET A 31 -12.92 -31.13 -7.50
CA MET A 31 -12.30 -30.55 -8.70
C MET A 31 -12.37 -29.03 -8.74
N LEU A 32 -13.06 -28.37 -7.82
CA LEU A 32 -13.17 -26.90 -7.80
C LEU A 32 -11.80 -26.25 -7.57
N ALA A 33 -11.01 -26.74 -6.62
CA ALA A 33 -9.68 -26.21 -6.36
C ALA A 33 -8.70 -26.40 -7.55
N PRO A 34 -8.56 -27.61 -8.15
CA PRO A 34 -7.77 -27.78 -9.37
C PRO A 34 -8.27 -26.93 -10.55
N LEU A 35 -9.59 -26.80 -10.72
CA LEU A 35 -10.15 -25.96 -11.79
C LEU A 35 -9.86 -24.48 -11.56
N ALA A 36 -10.00 -23.98 -10.33
CA ALA A 36 -9.65 -22.61 -9.97
C ALA A 36 -8.16 -22.34 -10.21
N LEU A 37 -7.28 -23.28 -9.86
CA LEU A 37 -5.85 -23.17 -10.13
C LEU A 37 -5.55 -23.19 -11.63
N ALA A 38 -6.28 -23.99 -12.41
CA ALA A 38 -6.17 -24.02 -13.86
C ALA A 38 -6.60 -22.69 -14.49
N LEU A 39 -7.71 -22.11 -14.03
CA LEU A 39 -8.17 -20.79 -14.48
C LEU A 39 -7.16 -19.69 -14.13
N LEU A 40 -6.63 -19.72 -12.91
CA LEU A 40 -5.61 -18.79 -12.43
C LEU A 40 -4.33 -18.87 -13.26
N LEU A 41 -3.83 -20.08 -13.50
CA LEU A 41 -2.66 -20.32 -14.33
C LEU A 41 -2.91 -19.89 -15.78
N ALA A 42 -4.09 -20.20 -16.34
CA ALA A 42 -4.45 -19.81 -17.70
C ALA A 42 -4.52 -18.30 -17.86
N PHE A 43 -5.05 -17.60 -16.86
CA PHE A 43 -5.08 -16.15 -16.80
C PHE A 43 -3.65 -15.58 -16.81
N LEU A 44 -2.77 -16.06 -15.93
CA LEU A 44 -1.37 -15.62 -15.84
C LEU A 44 -0.62 -15.86 -17.16
N VAL A 45 -0.73 -17.05 -17.74
CA VAL A 45 -0.07 -17.42 -19.00
C VAL A 45 -0.60 -16.59 -20.17
N THR A 46 -1.92 -16.47 -20.31
CA THR A 46 -2.55 -15.70 -21.40
C THR A 46 -2.07 -14.27 -21.42
N ARG A 47 -1.85 -13.69 -20.24
CA ARG A 47 -1.40 -12.32 -20.09
C ARG A 47 0.03 -12.12 -20.59
N GLY A 48 0.95 -13.03 -20.24
CA GLY A 48 2.31 -13.04 -20.78
C GLY A 48 2.35 -13.31 -22.29
N VAL A 49 1.55 -14.28 -22.76
CA VAL A 49 1.42 -14.62 -24.18
C VAL A 49 0.92 -13.44 -25.00
N ASN A 50 -0.13 -12.75 -24.57
CA ASN A 50 -0.68 -11.58 -25.29
C ASN A 50 0.37 -10.49 -25.47
N ALA A 51 1.15 -10.20 -24.43
CA ALA A 51 2.21 -9.19 -24.49
C ALA A 51 3.32 -9.55 -25.48
N VAL A 52 3.68 -10.83 -25.57
CA VAL A 52 4.70 -11.31 -26.53
C VAL A 52 4.14 -11.33 -27.94
N VAL A 53 2.95 -11.91 -28.16
CA VAL A 53 2.30 -12.00 -29.47
C VAL A 53 2.13 -10.61 -30.10
N GLN A 54 1.70 -9.60 -29.32
CA GLN A 54 1.57 -8.23 -29.81
C GLN A 54 2.90 -7.59 -30.21
N ARG A 55 4.02 -8.00 -29.61
CA ARG A 55 5.36 -7.46 -29.90
C ARG A 55 6.09 -8.21 -31.00
N THR A 56 5.90 -9.52 -31.12
CA THR A 56 6.65 -10.38 -32.06
C THR A 56 5.84 -10.79 -33.29
N GLY A 57 4.51 -10.69 -33.25
CA GLY A 57 3.61 -11.14 -34.32
C GLY A 57 3.49 -12.67 -34.46
N TRP A 58 4.06 -13.44 -33.54
CA TRP A 58 4.04 -14.91 -33.60
C TRP A 58 2.65 -15.50 -33.35
N SER A 59 2.41 -16.73 -33.84
CA SER A 59 1.13 -17.39 -33.65
C SER A 59 0.85 -17.64 -32.15
N ARG A 60 -0.39 -17.37 -31.73
CA ARG A 60 -0.81 -17.53 -30.32
C ARG A 60 -0.52 -18.93 -29.80
N THR A 61 -0.87 -19.96 -30.57
CA THR A 61 -0.70 -21.37 -30.18
C THR A 61 0.76 -21.69 -29.87
N LEU A 62 1.70 -21.21 -30.71
CA LEU A 62 3.12 -21.42 -30.47
C LEU A 62 3.56 -20.77 -29.15
N MET A 63 3.12 -19.54 -28.90
CA MET A 63 3.47 -18.83 -27.67
C MET A 63 2.88 -19.46 -26.42
N VAL A 64 1.65 -19.99 -26.51
CA VAL A 64 1.04 -20.77 -25.42
C VAL A 64 1.87 -22.03 -25.17
N VAL A 65 2.21 -22.82 -26.19
CA VAL A 65 3.05 -24.02 -26.03
C VAL A 65 4.39 -23.69 -25.36
N VAL A 66 5.10 -22.67 -25.84
CA VAL A 66 6.38 -22.23 -25.24
C VAL A 66 6.18 -21.82 -23.78
N ALA A 67 5.14 -21.06 -23.47
CA ALA A 67 4.85 -20.64 -22.10
C ALA A 67 4.58 -21.84 -21.18
N TYR A 68 3.83 -22.86 -21.63
CA TYR A 68 3.60 -24.07 -20.83
C TYR A 68 4.85 -24.93 -20.68
N LEU A 69 5.72 -24.99 -21.68
CA LEU A 69 7.03 -25.64 -21.53
C LEU A 69 7.86 -24.95 -20.44
N ILE A 70 7.87 -23.62 -20.42
CA ILE A 70 8.52 -22.85 -19.35
C ILE A 70 7.87 -23.14 -18.00
N VAL A 71 6.53 -23.15 -17.92
CA VAL A 71 5.81 -23.47 -16.68
C VAL A 71 6.15 -24.89 -16.20
N ILE A 72 6.21 -25.89 -17.07
CA ILE A 72 6.58 -27.27 -16.72
C ILE A 72 8.02 -27.32 -16.20
N VAL A 73 8.96 -26.66 -16.90
CA VAL A 73 10.36 -26.58 -16.45
C VAL A 73 10.44 -25.90 -15.09
N LEU A 74 9.72 -24.80 -14.87
CA LEU A 74 9.67 -24.12 -13.57
C LEU A 74 9.03 -25.00 -12.49
N LEU A 75 7.92 -25.67 -12.77
CA LEU A 75 7.26 -26.58 -11.82
C LEU A 75 8.12 -27.80 -11.47
N ALA A 76 9.00 -28.24 -12.35
CA ALA A 76 9.96 -29.31 -12.05
C ALA A 76 11.19 -28.78 -11.30
N THR A 77 11.79 -27.68 -11.77
CA THR A 77 13.08 -27.17 -11.28
C THR A 77 12.95 -26.36 -9.99
N VAL A 78 11.93 -25.51 -9.87
CA VAL A 78 11.76 -24.63 -8.71
C VAL A 78 11.54 -25.45 -7.45
N PRO A 79 10.62 -26.44 -7.37
CA PRO A 79 10.52 -27.30 -6.20
C PRO A 79 11.80 -28.12 -5.99
N ALA A 80 12.41 -28.67 -7.04
CA ALA A 80 13.65 -29.45 -6.88
C ALA A 80 14.82 -28.65 -6.27
N VAL A 81 14.91 -27.34 -6.54
CA VAL A 81 15.98 -26.47 -6.03
C VAL A 81 15.57 -25.76 -4.73
N ILE A 82 14.37 -25.20 -4.69
CA ILE A 82 13.89 -24.40 -3.55
C ILE A 82 13.43 -25.30 -2.41
N LEU A 83 12.72 -26.40 -2.68
CA LEU A 83 12.14 -27.21 -1.60
C LEU A 83 13.20 -27.78 -0.67
N PRO A 84 14.33 -28.36 -1.12
CA PRO A 84 15.37 -28.84 -0.20
C PRO A 84 15.98 -27.71 0.63
N ARG A 85 16.17 -26.53 0.03
CA ARG A 85 16.69 -25.34 0.73
C ARG A 85 15.70 -24.80 1.73
N LEU A 86 14.42 -24.75 1.37
CA LEU A 86 13.34 -24.32 2.24
C LEU A 86 13.16 -25.30 3.40
N VAL A 87 13.22 -26.61 3.14
CA VAL A 87 13.17 -27.64 4.18
C VAL A 87 14.38 -27.52 5.10
N ALA A 88 15.60 -27.43 4.56
CA ALA A 88 16.81 -27.23 5.37
C ALA A 88 16.75 -25.93 6.19
N LEU A 89 16.17 -24.88 5.63
CA LEU A 89 15.97 -23.60 6.29
C LEU A 89 14.92 -23.70 7.41
N LEU A 90 13.79 -24.36 7.17
CA LEU A 90 12.72 -24.54 8.15
C LEU A 90 13.15 -25.48 9.27
N THR A 91 13.89 -26.56 8.98
CA THR A 91 14.44 -27.45 10.01
C THR A 91 15.53 -26.73 10.81
N GLY A 92 16.41 -25.96 10.16
CA GLY A 92 17.38 -25.11 10.86
C GLY A 92 16.73 -24.07 11.76
N PHE A 93 15.67 -23.40 11.27
CA PHE A 93 14.86 -22.48 12.04
C PHE A 93 14.17 -23.16 13.22
N SER A 94 13.53 -24.31 12.99
CA SER A 94 12.88 -25.11 14.05
C SER A 94 13.85 -25.52 15.15
N ASN A 95 15.02 -26.06 14.77
CA ASN A 95 16.05 -26.45 15.73
C ASN A 95 16.55 -25.25 16.54
N THR A 96 16.68 -24.09 15.88
CA THR A 96 17.04 -22.83 16.54
C THR A 96 15.93 -22.42 17.52
N LEU A 97 14.67 -22.42 17.11
CA LEU A 97 13.54 -22.05 17.94
C LEU A 97 13.40 -22.99 19.15
N ILE A 98 13.51 -24.30 18.95
CA ILE A 98 13.51 -25.30 20.04
C ILE A 98 14.65 -25.01 21.03
N LYS A 99 15.87 -24.77 20.53
CA LYS A 99 17.01 -24.42 21.37
C LYS A 99 16.72 -23.17 22.19
N VAL A 100 16.27 -22.11 21.52
CA VAL A 100 15.87 -20.84 22.14
C VAL A 100 14.83 -21.05 23.25
N VAL A 101 13.73 -21.75 22.96
CA VAL A 101 12.65 -21.97 23.94
C VAL A 101 13.16 -22.79 25.11
N SER A 102 13.97 -23.82 24.86
CA SER A 102 14.54 -24.65 25.92
C SER A 102 15.55 -23.92 26.81
N GLU A 103 16.31 -22.96 26.26
CA GLU A 103 17.18 -22.07 27.04
C GLU A 103 16.37 -21.04 27.82
N LEU A 104 15.32 -20.47 27.22
CA LEU A 104 14.44 -19.50 27.89
C LEU A 104 13.63 -20.13 29.02
N ALA A 105 13.14 -21.36 28.84
CA ALA A 105 12.43 -22.11 29.87
C ALA A 105 13.33 -22.52 31.04
N ARG A 106 14.65 -22.54 30.84
CA ARG A 106 15.66 -22.80 31.87
C ARG A 106 16.31 -21.52 32.40
N ALA A 107 16.07 -20.38 31.77
CA ALA A 107 16.57 -19.10 32.21
C ALA A 107 15.81 -18.70 33.47
N ASP A 108 16.52 -18.67 34.60
CA ASP A 108 16.03 -18.07 35.84
C ASP A 108 16.55 -16.63 35.85
N PRO A 109 15.73 -15.63 35.48
CA PRO A 109 16.19 -14.25 35.38
C PRO A 109 16.56 -13.77 36.78
N THR A 110 17.86 -13.75 37.06
CA THR A 110 18.36 -13.13 38.30
C THR A 110 17.90 -11.66 38.34
N PRO A 111 17.40 -11.18 39.50
CA PRO A 111 16.94 -9.81 39.61
C PRO A 111 18.08 -8.83 39.32
N ILE A 112 17.85 -7.88 38.41
CA ILE A 112 18.88 -6.93 37.99
C ILE A 112 18.83 -5.72 38.92
N GLU A 113 19.90 -5.50 39.70
CA GLU A 113 20.08 -4.24 40.44
C GLU A 113 20.52 -3.13 39.47
N ILE A 114 19.62 -2.19 39.21
CA ILE A 114 19.88 -1.02 38.35
C ILE A 114 20.46 0.14 39.19
N ALA A 115 20.14 0.18 40.48
CA ALA A 115 20.65 1.12 41.48
C ALA A 115 20.49 0.51 42.89
N PRO A 116 21.13 1.05 43.95
CA PRO A 116 20.87 0.62 45.31
C PRO A 116 19.37 0.77 45.62
N ASN A 117 18.70 -0.35 45.90
CA ASN A 117 17.24 -0.48 46.13
C ASN A 117 16.33 -0.45 44.88
N LEU A 118 16.84 -0.48 43.65
CA LEU A 118 16.03 -0.65 42.45
C LEU A 118 16.37 -1.99 41.78
N ILE A 119 15.67 -3.03 42.23
CA ILE A 119 15.78 -4.39 41.72
C ILE A 119 14.66 -4.60 40.70
N LEU A 120 15.03 -4.79 39.43
CA LEU A 120 14.09 -5.16 38.39
C LEU A 120 14.01 -6.69 38.33
N ASP A 121 12.98 -7.25 38.94
CA ASP A 121 12.64 -8.67 38.83
C ASP A 121 11.85 -8.91 37.54
N LEU A 122 12.51 -9.55 36.57
CA LEU A 122 11.91 -9.91 35.30
C LEU A 122 11.23 -11.29 35.35
N GLY A 123 11.40 -12.07 36.42
CA GLY A 123 10.81 -13.41 36.58
C GLY A 123 9.31 -13.49 36.27
N PRO A 124 8.47 -12.56 36.78
CA PRO A 124 7.04 -12.53 36.48
C PRO A 124 6.69 -12.32 35.00
N PHE A 125 7.58 -11.70 34.21
CA PHE A 125 7.42 -11.55 32.77
C PHE A 125 7.92 -12.77 31.99
N TYR A 126 8.97 -13.44 32.46
CA TYR A 126 9.56 -14.61 31.79
C TYR A 126 8.69 -15.87 31.91
N ALA A 127 8.08 -16.11 33.08
CA ALA A 127 7.33 -17.35 33.33
C ALA A 127 6.12 -17.55 32.39
N PRO A 128 5.25 -16.56 32.13
CA PRO A 128 4.14 -16.69 31.18
C PRO A 128 4.62 -16.91 29.73
N ILE A 129 5.72 -16.26 29.34
CA ILE A 129 6.32 -16.40 28.00
C ILE A 129 6.89 -17.80 27.83
N GLY A 130 7.63 -18.32 28.82
CA GLY A 130 8.16 -19.68 28.81
C GLY A 130 7.06 -20.74 28.72
N GLN A 131 5.97 -20.58 29.48
CA GLN A 131 4.80 -21.48 29.42
C GLN A 131 4.09 -21.42 28.06
N PHE A 132 3.85 -20.22 27.52
CA PHE A 132 3.29 -20.04 26.18
C PHE A 132 4.17 -20.69 25.11
N LEU A 133 5.49 -20.48 25.17
CA LEU A 133 6.42 -21.06 24.19
C LEU A 133 6.51 -22.60 24.30
N ASN A 134 6.49 -23.15 25.52
CA ASN A 134 6.46 -24.61 25.73
C ASN A 134 5.19 -25.26 25.16
N SER A 135 4.07 -24.54 25.09
CA SER A 135 2.83 -25.05 24.47
C SER A 135 2.96 -25.38 22.98
N PHE A 136 3.94 -24.78 22.28
CA PHE A 136 4.27 -25.12 20.88
C PHE A 136 5.20 -26.33 20.74
N LEU A 137 5.82 -26.78 21.84
CA LEU A 137 6.78 -27.89 21.86
C LEU A 137 6.19 -29.18 22.37
N THR A 138 5.27 -29.12 23.35
CA THR A 138 4.65 -30.30 23.94
C THR A 138 3.26 -30.56 23.37
N PRO A 139 2.98 -31.74 22.78
CA PRO A 139 1.63 -32.09 22.35
C PRO A 139 0.69 -32.23 23.56
N GLY A 140 -0.42 -31.49 23.56
CA GLY A 140 -1.41 -31.51 24.64
C GLY A 140 -2.84 -31.26 24.11
N PRO A 141 -3.89 -31.74 24.81
CA PRO A 141 -5.28 -31.52 24.40
C PRO A 141 -5.63 -30.02 24.41
N GLY A 142 -6.04 -29.48 23.26
CA GLY A 142 -6.34 -28.04 23.11
C GLY A 142 -5.13 -27.15 22.85
N ALA A 143 -3.91 -27.71 22.77
CA ALA A 143 -2.73 -26.97 22.29
C ALA A 143 -2.77 -26.80 20.77
N LEU A 144 -2.13 -25.73 20.28
CA LEU A 144 -1.87 -25.57 18.85
C LEU A 144 -1.06 -26.79 18.34
N PRO A 145 -1.18 -27.17 17.05
CA PRO A 145 -0.33 -28.20 16.48
C PRO A 145 1.14 -27.87 16.78
N ASN A 146 1.87 -28.81 17.37
CA ASN A 146 3.24 -28.54 17.77
C ASN A 146 4.08 -28.20 16.53
N LEU A 147 5.17 -27.45 16.71
CA LEU A 147 5.99 -26.98 15.59
C LEU A 147 6.52 -28.15 14.74
N GLN A 148 6.73 -29.30 15.35
CA GLN A 148 7.16 -30.51 14.66
C GLN A 148 6.06 -31.07 13.74
N ASP A 149 4.80 -31.10 14.15
CA ASP A 149 3.66 -31.58 13.37
C ASP A 149 3.34 -30.64 12.20
N LEU A 150 3.51 -29.33 12.38
CA LEU A 150 3.41 -28.33 11.30
C LEU A 150 4.53 -28.47 10.27
N LEU A 151 5.73 -28.85 10.72
CA LEU A 151 6.92 -28.99 9.87
C LEU A 151 7.11 -30.41 9.34
N TYR A 152 6.46 -31.42 9.93
CA TYR A 152 6.59 -32.82 9.55
C TYR A 152 6.22 -33.08 8.09
N PRO A 153 5.16 -32.47 7.49
CA PRO A 153 4.89 -32.59 6.07
C PRO A 153 6.01 -32.06 5.17
N PHE A 154 6.75 -31.04 5.63
CA PHE A 154 7.89 -30.45 4.92
C PHE A 154 9.18 -31.26 5.13
N ALA A 155 9.44 -31.71 6.37
CA ALA A 155 10.64 -32.46 6.75
C ALA A 155 10.62 -33.92 6.25
N SER A 156 9.45 -34.55 6.18
CA SER A 156 9.26 -35.90 5.63
C SER A 156 9.11 -35.91 4.09
N GLY A 157 9.53 -34.82 3.43
CA GLY A 157 9.29 -34.50 2.02
C GLY A 157 9.68 -35.55 0.97
N ALA A 158 10.27 -36.69 1.34
CA ALA A 158 10.40 -37.86 0.48
C ALA A 158 9.25 -38.87 0.64
N ALA A 159 8.79 -39.17 1.86
CA ALA A 159 7.82 -40.24 2.13
C ALA A 159 6.35 -39.81 1.96
N VAL A 160 6.02 -38.56 2.33
CA VAL A 160 4.68 -37.98 2.11
C VAL A 160 4.50 -37.61 0.63
N VAL A 161 5.55 -37.12 -0.02
CA VAL A 161 5.55 -36.86 -1.46
C VAL A 161 5.35 -38.14 -2.23
N VAL A 162 5.99 -39.27 -1.90
CA VAL A 162 5.79 -40.52 -2.66
C VAL A 162 4.36 -41.08 -2.53
N ARG A 163 3.74 -41.03 -1.34
CA ARG A 163 2.36 -41.55 -1.14
C ARG A 163 1.29 -40.63 -1.72
N GLY A 164 1.54 -39.32 -1.76
CA GLY A 164 0.69 -38.31 -2.42
C GLY A 164 1.10 -37.98 -3.85
N ALA A 165 2.21 -38.52 -4.36
CA ALA A 165 2.81 -38.12 -5.64
C ALA A 165 1.87 -38.39 -6.79
N VAL A 166 1.17 -39.53 -6.77
CA VAL A 166 0.24 -39.88 -7.84
C VAL A 166 -0.92 -38.88 -7.89
N THR A 167 -1.58 -38.60 -6.76
CA THR A 167 -2.69 -37.65 -6.71
C THR A 167 -2.24 -36.23 -7.04
N THR A 168 -1.09 -35.79 -6.52
CA THR A 168 -0.53 -34.47 -6.84
C THR A 168 -0.11 -34.37 -8.31
N LEU A 169 0.51 -35.40 -8.87
CA LEU A 169 0.90 -35.45 -10.28
C LEU A 169 -0.33 -35.42 -11.19
N LEU A 170 -1.37 -36.21 -10.87
CA LEU A 170 -2.63 -36.19 -11.60
C LEU A 170 -3.32 -34.83 -11.50
N THR A 171 -3.28 -34.19 -10.33
CA THR A 171 -3.84 -32.85 -10.12
C THR A 171 -3.08 -31.80 -10.91
N VAL A 172 -1.74 -31.80 -10.85
CA VAL A 172 -0.88 -30.88 -11.62
C VAL A 172 -1.06 -31.11 -13.12
N PHE A 173 -1.12 -32.37 -13.57
CA PHE A 173 -1.40 -32.72 -14.96
C PHE A 173 -2.76 -32.18 -15.40
N PHE A 174 -3.81 -32.42 -14.62
CA PHE A 174 -5.15 -31.90 -14.87
C PHE A 174 -5.16 -30.37 -14.96
N VAL A 175 -4.55 -29.70 -13.98
CA VAL A 175 -4.39 -28.24 -13.95
C VAL A 175 -3.71 -27.74 -15.22
N LEU A 176 -2.58 -28.33 -15.60
CA LEU A 176 -1.81 -27.94 -16.78
C LEU A 176 -2.60 -28.13 -18.08
N VAL A 177 -3.29 -29.27 -18.24
CA VAL A 177 -4.07 -29.57 -19.44
C VAL A 177 -5.25 -28.61 -19.58
N ILE A 178 -6.06 -28.46 -18.53
CA ILE A 178 -7.22 -27.58 -18.54
C ILE A 178 -6.78 -26.13 -18.76
N SER A 179 -5.75 -25.70 -18.04
CA SER A 179 -5.17 -24.36 -18.17
C SER A 179 -4.66 -24.12 -19.59
N PHE A 180 -4.01 -25.11 -20.22
CA PHE A 180 -3.49 -25.03 -21.58
C PHE A 180 -4.61 -24.79 -22.60
N TYR A 181 -5.68 -25.58 -22.55
CA TYR A 181 -6.82 -25.41 -23.45
C TYR A 181 -7.51 -24.06 -23.25
N ILE A 182 -7.74 -23.65 -21.99
CA ILE A 182 -8.32 -22.33 -21.69
C ILE A 182 -7.43 -21.22 -22.25
N ALA A 183 -6.12 -21.26 -22.00
CA ALA A 183 -5.20 -20.22 -22.47
C ALA A 183 -5.09 -20.19 -23.99
N LYS A 184 -5.09 -21.35 -24.65
CA LYS A 184 -5.08 -21.46 -26.11
C LYS A 184 -6.37 -20.90 -26.72
N ASP A 185 -7.51 -21.41 -26.27
CA ASP A 185 -8.82 -21.20 -26.90
C ASP A 185 -9.60 -20.01 -26.32
N TRP A 186 -9.01 -19.26 -25.38
CA TRP A 186 -9.60 -18.07 -24.76
C TRP A 186 -10.30 -17.11 -25.75
N PRO A 187 -9.71 -16.73 -26.91
CA PRO A 187 -10.38 -15.82 -27.86
C PRO A 187 -11.61 -16.43 -28.55
N SER A 188 -11.68 -17.76 -28.62
CA SER A 188 -12.84 -18.49 -29.14
C SER A 188 -13.93 -18.56 -28.05
N ILE A 189 -13.54 -18.95 -26.83
CA ILE A 189 -14.44 -19.04 -25.67
C ILE A 189 -15.09 -17.69 -25.38
N SER A 190 -14.30 -16.60 -25.34
CA SER A 190 -14.83 -15.27 -25.05
C SER A 190 -15.82 -14.79 -26.12
N ARG A 191 -15.53 -15.02 -27.40
CA ARG A 191 -16.46 -14.69 -28.49
C ARG A 191 -17.74 -15.51 -28.38
N PHE A 192 -17.64 -16.83 -28.17
CA PHE A 192 -18.80 -17.71 -28.02
C PHE A 192 -19.74 -17.26 -26.89
N VAL A 193 -19.17 -16.93 -25.72
CA VAL A 193 -19.95 -16.42 -24.58
C VAL A 193 -20.65 -15.11 -24.94
N LEU A 194 -19.93 -14.15 -25.54
CA LEU A 194 -20.48 -12.85 -25.92
C LEU A 194 -21.54 -12.92 -27.03
N THR A 195 -21.41 -13.85 -27.98
CA THR A 195 -22.39 -14.05 -29.06
C THR A 195 -23.64 -14.80 -28.60
N SER A 196 -23.54 -15.57 -27.51
CA SER A 196 -24.68 -16.29 -26.94
C SER A 196 -25.64 -15.37 -26.16
N ILE A 197 -25.17 -14.17 -25.81
CA ILE A 197 -25.95 -13.14 -25.12
C ILE A 197 -26.89 -12.42 -26.11
N PRO A 198 -28.18 -12.19 -25.73
CA PRO A 198 -29.11 -11.40 -26.54
C PRO A 198 -28.58 -10.00 -26.87
N GLU A 199 -28.80 -9.54 -28.11
CA GLU A 199 -28.33 -8.21 -28.59
C GLU A 199 -28.60 -7.04 -27.63
N PRO A 200 -29.78 -6.90 -27.01
CA PRO A 200 -30.05 -5.74 -26.13
C PRO A 200 -29.16 -5.67 -24.89
N LEU A 201 -28.73 -6.82 -24.36
CA LEU A 201 -27.94 -6.93 -23.13
C LEU A 201 -26.43 -7.01 -23.40
N ARG A 202 -26.03 -7.20 -24.67
CA ARG A 202 -24.63 -7.46 -25.03
C ARG A 202 -23.68 -6.31 -24.65
N PRO A 203 -23.98 -5.02 -24.90
CA PRO A 203 -23.05 -3.93 -24.55
C PRO A 203 -22.79 -3.82 -23.05
N GLU A 204 -23.84 -4.02 -22.25
CA GLU A 204 -23.76 -3.99 -20.79
C GLU A 204 -22.96 -5.16 -20.24
N LEU A 205 -23.24 -6.39 -20.69
CA LEU A 205 -22.52 -7.58 -20.23
C LEU A 205 -21.08 -7.61 -20.74
N GLN A 206 -20.78 -7.01 -21.89
CA GLN A 206 -19.40 -6.77 -22.32
C GLN A 206 -18.66 -5.83 -21.37
N THR A 207 -19.35 -4.79 -20.87
CA THR A 207 -18.79 -3.88 -19.87
C THR A 207 -18.57 -4.60 -18.55
N LEU A 208 -19.55 -5.35 -18.05
CA LEU A 208 -19.41 -6.19 -16.85
C LEU A 208 -18.24 -7.18 -16.96
N TRP A 209 -18.12 -7.86 -18.10
CA TRP A 209 -17.03 -8.81 -18.37
C TRP A 209 -15.65 -8.14 -18.34
N ARG A 210 -15.55 -6.95 -18.92
CA ARG A 210 -14.32 -6.15 -18.91
C ARG A 210 -13.97 -5.70 -17.49
N GLU A 211 -14.92 -5.16 -16.74
CA GLU A 211 -14.72 -4.72 -15.35
C GLU A 211 -14.30 -5.90 -14.44
N LEU A 212 -14.94 -7.06 -14.58
CA LEU A 212 -14.51 -8.30 -13.90
C LEU A 212 -13.07 -8.66 -14.27
N GLY A 213 -12.75 -8.67 -15.56
CA GLY A 213 -11.40 -8.89 -16.03
C GLY A 213 -10.40 -7.95 -15.38
N GLU A 214 -10.70 -6.65 -15.33
CA GLU A 214 -9.85 -5.63 -14.72
C GLU A 214 -9.63 -5.82 -13.21
N VAL A 215 -10.63 -6.30 -12.47
CA VAL A 215 -10.50 -6.65 -11.04
C VAL A 215 -9.44 -7.74 -10.84
N TRP A 216 -9.58 -8.86 -11.55
CA TRP A 216 -8.63 -9.97 -11.48
C TRP A 216 -7.24 -9.56 -11.96
N ASP A 217 -7.19 -8.72 -12.99
CA ASP A 217 -5.98 -8.20 -13.60
C ASP A 217 -5.19 -7.27 -12.68
N ALA A 218 -5.89 -6.37 -11.97
CA ALA A 218 -5.31 -5.50 -10.97
C ALA A 218 -4.84 -6.30 -9.75
N PHE A 219 -5.68 -7.20 -9.24
CA PHE A 219 -5.36 -8.02 -8.07
C PHE A 219 -4.09 -8.86 -8.30
N LEU A 220 -4.04 -9.66 -9.37
CA LEU A 220 -2.93 -10.60 -9.56
C LEU A 220 -1.59 -9.89 -9.81
N ARG A 221 -1.60 -8.78 -10.56
CA ARG A 221 -0.39 -7.95 -10.72
C ARG A 221 0.02 -7.29 -9.42
N GLY A 222 -0.93 -6.71 -8.70
CA GLY A 222 -0.68 -6.04 -7.44
C GLY A 222 -0.07 -7.03 -6.45
N GLN A 223 -0.71 -8.18 -6.27
CA GLN A 223 -0.30 -9.21 -5.34
C GLN A 223 1.08 -9.80 -5.66
N LEU A 224 1.35 -10.13 -6.92
CA LEU A 224 2.68 -10.64 -7.30
C LEU A 224 3.78 -9.60 -7.11
N THR A 225 3.46 -8.33 -7.37
CA THR A 225 4.39 -7.22 -7.15
C THR A 225 4.64 -7.00 -5.66
N MET A 226 3.61 -7.08 -4.81
CA MET A 226 3.73 -6.98 -3.35
C MET A 226 4.62 -8.08 -2.78
N VAL A 227 4.36 -9.34 -3.13
CA VAL A 227 5.17 -10.51 -2.73
C VAL A 227 6.66 -10.26 -3.02
N LEU A 228 6.97 -9.79 -4.24
CA LEU A 228 8.34 -9.56 -4.66
C LEU A 228 8.98 -8.34 -3.98
N VAL A 229 8.28 -7.20 -3.97
CA VAL A 229 8.79 -5.95 -3.39
C VAL A 229 9.01 -6.13 -1.88
N MET A 230 8.02 -6.67 -1.17
CA MET A 230 8.10 -6.80 0.27
C MET A 230 9.11 -7.86 0.69
N GLY A 231 9.17 -8.99 0.00
CA GLY A 231 10.17 -10.02 0.26
C GLY A 231 11.61 -9.52 0.06
N VAL A 232 11.85 -8.73 -0.99
CA VAL A 232 13.17 -8.13 -1.25
C VAL A 232 13.52 -7.04 -0.24
N ILE A 233 12.59 -6.15 0.09
CA ILE A 233 12.82 -5.07 1.05
C ILE A 233 13.12 -5.64 2.44
N VAL A 234 12.34 -6.61 2.90
CA VAL A 234 12.58 -7.27 4.19
C VAL A 234 13.91 -8.01 4.18
N TRP A 235 14.24 -8.73 3.11
CA TRP A 235 15.54 -9.39 2.99
C TRP A 235 16.70 -8.40 3.14
N ILE A 236 16.67 -7.31 2.36
CA ILE A 236 17.74 -6.30 2.39
C ILE A 236 17.81 -5.61 3.75
N ALA A 237 16.67 -5.20 4.32
CA ALA A 237 16.61 -4.55 5.63
C ALA A 237 17.20 -5.46 6.73
N MET A 238 16.80 -6.72 6.78
CA MET A 238 17.31 -7.68 7.76
C MET A 238 18.79 -7.99 7.56
N MET A 239 19.26 -8.02 6.30
CA MET A 239 20.68 -8.19 5.99
C MET A 239 21.50 -6.99 6.49
N ILE A 240 21.02 -5.77 6.24
CA ILE A 240 21.65 -4.52 6.70
C ILE A 240 21.64 -4.42 8.22
N LEU A 241 20.65 -4.95 8.92
CA LEU A 241 20.68 -4.99 10.39
C LEU A 241 21.57 -6.11 10.94
N GLY A 242 22.01 -7.05 10.10
CA GLY A 242 22.78 -8.20 10.55
C GLY A 242 21.94 -9.24 11.29
N VAL A 243 20.65 -9.36 10.96
CA VAL A 243 19.78 -10.42 11.46
C VAL A 243 20.14 -11.73 10.76
N ARG A 244 20.37 -12.77 11.56
CA ARG A 244 20.69 -14.11 11.03
C ARG A 244 19.53 -14.63 10.18
N ASN A 245 19.86 -15.31 9.09
CA ASN A 245 18.88 -15.84 8.13
C ASN A 245 17.99 -14.76 7.47
N ALA A 246 18.49 -13.54 7.26
CA ALA A 246 17.76 -12.48 6.55
C ALA A 246 17.09 -12.90 5.22
N PRO A 247 17.71 -13.71 4.32
CA PRO A 247 17.04 -14.17 3.11
C PRO A 247 15.79 -15.01 3.38
N ALA A 248 15.81 -15.80 4.46
CA ALA A 248 14.67 -16.60 4.88
C ALA A 248 13.51 -15.73 5.34
N LEU A 249 13.80 -14.71 6.14
CA LEU A 249 12.80 -13.76 6.62
C LEU A 249 12.16 -13.00 5.46
N GLY A 250 12.96 -12.62 4.45
CA GLY A 250 12.44 -12.02 3.22
C GLY A 250 11.52 -12.97 2.43
N LEU A 251 11.90 -14.24 2.28
CA LEU A 251 11.06 -15.24 1.61
C LEU A 251 9.75 -15.50 2.36
N VAL A 252 9.80 -15.66 3.68
CA VAL A 252 8.62 -15.83 4.53
C VAL A 252 7.72 -14.61 4.43
N SER A 253 8.29 -13.41 4.56
CA SER A 253 7.53 -12.16 4.45
C SER A 253 6.87 -12.02 3.08
N GLY A 254 7.63 -12.21 2.00
CA GLY A 254 7.11 -12.10 0.64
C GLY A 254 6.03 -13.14 0.36
N PHE A 255 6.24 -14.41 0.71
CA PHE A 255 5.25 -15.47 0.43
C PHE A 255 3.97 -15.28 1.26
N ALA A 256 4.08 -14.98 2.55
CA ALA A 256 2.89 -14.73 3.36
C ALA A 256 2.19 -13.39 3.01
N GLU A 257 2.81 -12.54 2.19
CA GLU A 257 2.19 -11.32 1.64
C GLU A 257 0.97 -11.62 0.75
N PHE A 258 0.81 -12.85 0.25
CA PHE A 258 -0.42 -13.29 -0.43
C PHE A 258 -1.70 -12.96 0.35
N ILE A 259 -1.58 -12.83 1.67
CA ILE A 259 -2.57 -12.19 2.54
C ILE A 259 -1.98 -10.85 2.98
N PRO A 260 -2.50 -9.70 2.47
CA PRO A 260 -1.90 -8.39 2.74
C PRO A 260 -1.67 -8.13 4.23
N GLY A 261 -0.46 -7.73 4.58
CA GLY A 261 -0.02 -7.42 5.94
C GLY A 261 0.25 -8.62 6.86
N VAL A 262 -0.10 -9.85 6.46
CA VAL A 262 0.25 -11.06 7.23
C VAL A 262 1.74 -11.38 7.09
N GLY A 263 2.28 -11.22 5.88
CA GLY A 263 3.68 -11.48 5.56
C GLY A 263 4.69 -10.84 6.51
N PRO A 264 4.70 -9.51 6.64
CA PRO A 264 5.67 -8.80 7.44
C PRO A 264 5.38 -8.93 8.93
N THR A 265 4.13 -9.12 9.31
CA THR A 265 3.76 -9.40 10.70
C THR A 265 4.35 -10.73 11.16
N VAL A 266 4.14 -11.80 10.39
CA VAL A 266 4.68 -13.14 10.71
C VAL A 266 6.20 -13.13 10.68
N ALA A 267 6.80 -12.60 9.61
CA ALA A 267 8.25 -12.49 9.51
C ALA A 267 8.84 -11.57 10.59
N GLY A 268 8.11 -10.54 11.01
CA GLY A 268 8.52 -9.58 12.03
C GLY A 268 8.55 -10.17 13.42
N VAL A 269 7.54 -10.96 13.80
CA VAL A 269 7.54 -11.72 15.05
C VAL A 269 8.73 -12.69 15.06
N ILE A 270 8.94 -13.42 13.97
CA ILE A 270 10.06 -14.36 13.85
C ILE A 270 11.41 -13.63 13.94
N GLY A 271 11.59 -12.55 13.18
CA GLY A 271 12.81 -11.75 13.15
C GLY A 271 13.13 -11.09 14.49
N PHE A 272 12.11 -10.58 15.18
CA PHE A 272 12.24 -10.03 16.53
C PHE A 272 12.75 -11.06 17.52
N LEU A 273 12.18 -12.28 17.52
CA LEU A 273 12.64 -13.36 18.39
C LEU A 273 14.09 -13.78 18.06
N ILE A 274 14.42 -13.92 16.76
CA ILE A 274 15.80 -14.20 16.33
C ILE A 274 16.77 -13.15 16.88
N ALA A 275 16.41 -11.86 16.76
CA ALA A 275 17.23 -10.75 17.22
C ALA A 275 17.37 -10.73 18.76
N LEU A 276 16.30 -11.02 19.48
CA LEU A 276 16.28 -11.03 20.95
C LEU A 276 17.13 -12.14 21.54
N ILE A 277 17.19 -13.30 20.89
CA ILE A 277 17.90 -14.45 21.46
C ILE A 277 19.29 -14.62 20.86
N LEU A 278 19.43 -14.58 19.54
CA LEU A 278 20.71 -14.83 18.88
C LEU A 278 21.59 -13.59 18.75
N GLY A 279 21.01 -12.41 18.98
CA GLY A 279 21.69 -11.14 18.88
C GLY A 279 22.13 -10.78 17.45
N PRO A 280 22.78 -9.63 17.32
CA PRO A 280 23.30 -9.14 16.05
C PRO A 280 24.48 -9.97 15.54
N THR A 281 24.60 -10.09 14.21
CA THR A 281 25.75 -10.79 13.60
C THR A 281 27.02 -9.94 13.62
N TRP A 282 26.89 -8.61 13.51
CA TRP A 282 28.03 -7.70 13.40
C TRP A 282 27.88 -6.37 14.14
N LEU A 283 26.67 -5.97 14.53
CA LEU A 283 26.46 -4.80 15.38
C LEU A 283 26.83 -5.14 16.83
N PRO A 284 27.68 -4.37 17.52
CA PRO A 284 28.02 -4.62 18.92
C PRO A 284 26.95 -4.06 19.86
N LEU A 285 25.73 -4.60 19.80
CA LEU A 285 24.59 -4.18 20.61
C LEU A 285 24.08 -5.32 21.50
N PRO A 286 23.57 -5.01 22.71
CA PRO A 286 22.85 -5.99 23.51
C PRO A 286 21.61 -6.51 22.78
N ASN A 287 21.30 -7.79 22.94
CA ASN A 287 20.25 -8.46 22.17
C ASN A 287 18.87 -7.81 22.31
N LEU A 288 18.54 -7.30 23.51
CA LEU A 288 17.27 -6.58 23.74
C LEU A 288 17.15 -5.34 22.86
N TRP A 289 18.18 -4.50 22.84
CA TRP A 289 18.20 -3.28 22.01
C TRP A 289 18.23 -3.61 20.53
N PHE A 290 18.93 -4.68 20.15
CA PHE A 290 18.91 -5.16 18.77
C PHE A 290 17.51 -5.64 18.34
N ALA A 291 16.81 -6.40 19.20
CA ALA A 291 15.44 -6.83 18.94
C ALA A 291 14.47 -5.66 18.81
N VAL A 292 14.59 -4.64 19.66
CA VAL A 292 13.80 -3.41 19.55
C VAL A 292 14.03 -2.73 18.20
N ILE A 293 15.28 -2.62 17.74
CA ILE A 293 15.59 -2.05 16.42
C ILE A 293 14.95 -2.87 15.30
N VAL A 294 15.02 -4.21 15.37
CA VAL A 294 14.42 -5.09 14.37
C VAL A 294 12.89 -4.97 14.38
N GLY A 295 12.26 -4.99 15.55
CA GLY A 295 10.81 -4.80 15.70
C GLY A 295 10.34 -3.45 15.18
N LEU A 296 11.07 -2.37 15.50
CA LEU A 296 10.81 -1.04 14.97
C LEU A 296 10.97 -1.00 13.44
N THR A 297 11.98 -1.69 12.90
CA THR A 297 12.18 -1.77 11.45
C THR A 297 11.01 -2.46 10.76
N TYR A 298 10.55 -3.61 11.28
CA TYR A 298 9.35 -4.27 10.74
C TYR A 298 8.11 -3.39 10.84
N PHE A 299 7.91 -2.70 11.97
CA PHE A 299 6.83 -1.74 12.12
C PHE A 299 6.91 -0.64 11.05
N LEU A 300 8.08 -0.05 10.83
CA LEU A 300 8.28 0.97 9.79
C LEU A 300 8.02 0.43 8.39
N LEU A 301 8.46 -0.79 8.09
CA LEU A 301 8.20 -1.44 6.80
C LEU A 301 6.69 -1.69 6.60
N GLN A 302 5.98 -2.14 7.64
CA GLN A 302 4.52 -2.28 7.63
C GLN A 302 3.82 -0.93 7.40
N GLN A 303 4.32 0.15 8.01
CA GLN A 303 3.77 1.49 7.78
C GLN A 303 4.01 1.96 6.35
N ILE A 304 5.20 1.74 5.79
CA ILE A 304 5.51 2.03 4.38
C ILE A 304 4.58 1.23 3.47
N GLU A 305 4.34 -0.04 3.80
CA GLU A 305 3.42 -0.88 3.06
C GLU A 305 2.00 -0.28 3.05
N ASN A 306 1.43 -0.05 4.23
CA ASN A 306 0.07 0.44 4.40
C ASN A 306 -0.14 1.82 3.79
N MET A 307 0.84 2.72 3.91
CA MET A 307 0.72 4.11 3.48
C MET A 307 1.12 4.34 2.03
N TYR A 308 1.98 3.49 1.46
CA TYR A 308 2.57 3.73 0.14
C TYR A 308 2.50 2.53 -0.80
N LEU A 309 2.96 1.35 -0.40
CA LEU A 309 3.04 0.21 -1.31
C LEU A 309 1.65 -0.28 -1.71
N LEU A 310 0.78 -0.54 -0.73
CA LEU A 310 -0.56 -1.06 -0.94
C LEU A 310 -1.41 -0.17 -1.87
N PRO A 311 -1.58 1.14 -1.61
CA PRO A 311 -2.39 2.01 -2.47
C PRO A 311 -1.80 2.20 -3.88
N HIS A 312 -0.49 2.08 -4.07
CA HIS A 312 0.13 2.30 -5.38
C HIS A 312 0.29 1.04 -6.22
N ILE A 313 0.42 -0.12 -5.58
CA ILE A 313 0.62 -1.40 -6.27
C ILE A 313 -0.71 -2.07 -6.57
N VAL A 314 -1.64 -2.09 -5.61
CA VAL A 314 -2.96 -2.73 -5.78
C VAL A 314 -4.02 -1.73 -6.26
N GLY A 315 -3.89 -0.45 -5.91
CA GLY A 315 -4.75 0.64 -6.41
C GLY A 315 -6.14 0.72 -5.78
N ARG A 316 -6.89 1.80 -6.08
CA ARG A 316 -8.28 2.06 -5.62
C ARG A 316 -9.34 1.11 -6.23
N ARG A 317 -8.96 0.12 -7.05
CA ARG A 317 -9.95 -0.68 -7.82
C ARG A 317 -10.55 -1.86 -7.06
N ILE A 318 -9.86 -2.34 -6.02
CA ILE A 318 -10.38 -3.35 -5.10
C ILE A 318 -10.84 -2.62 -3.83
N ASP A 319 -11.74 -1.64 -4.03
CA ASP A 319 -12.31 -0.79 -2.98
C ASP A 319 -13.20 -1.63 -2.04
N LEU A 320 -12.56 -2.46 -1.23
CA LEU A 320 -13.17 -3.34 -0.27
C LEU A 320 -12.75 -2.89 1.12
N HIS A 321 -13.74 -2.74 1.99
CA HIS A 321 -13.48 -2.46 3.39
C HIS A 321 -12.66 -3.62 4.01
N PRO A 322 -11.60 -3.35 4.83
CA PRO A 322 -10.72 -4.39 5.37
C PRO A 322 -11.46 -5.53 6.08
N VAL A 323 -12.53 -5.20 6.81
CA VAL A 323 -13.38 -6.19 7.51
C VAL A 323 -14.00 -7.19 6.54
N VAL A 324 -14.45 -6.75 5.36
CA VAL A 324 -15.04 -7.64 4.36
C VAL A 324 -13.98 -8.60 3.80
N VAL A 325 -12.76 -8.11 3.58
CA VAL A 325 -11.63 -8.93 3.14
C VAL A 325 -11.28 -9.99 4.19
N ILE A 326 -11.23 -9.62 5.48
CA ILE A 326 -10.96 -10.57 6.57
C ILE A 326 -12.06 -11.64 6.66
N ILE A 327 -13.34 -11.24 6.66
CA ILE A 327 -14.47 -12.17 6.70
C ILE A 327 -14.44 -13.10 5.49
N GLY A 328 -14.20 -12.55 4.31
CA GLY A 328 -14.10 -13.35 3.09
C GLY A 328 -12.89 -14.28 3.07
N ALA A 329 -11.76 -13.88 3.64
CA ALA A 329 -10.59 -14.75 3.80
C ALA A 329 -10.90 -15.92 4.74
N LEU A 330 -11.57 -15.67 5.86
CA LEU A 330 -12.01 -16.72 6.79
C LEU A 330 -13.02 -17.67 6.14
N ALA A 331 -14.00 -17.13 5.40
CA ALA A 331 -14.96 -17.94 4.64
C ALA A 331 -14.26 -18.75 3.54
N GLY A 332 -13.34 -18.14 2.79
CA GLY A 332 -12.52 -18.77 1.77
C GLY A 332 -11.65 -19.90 2.34
N ALA A 333 -11.07 -19.70 3.53
CA ALA A 333 -10.31 -20.74 4.23
C ALA A 333 -11.13 -22.00 4.46
N GLN A 334 -12.40 -21.87 4.82
CA GLN A 334 -13.28 -23.01 5.04
C GLN A 334 -13.73 -23.66 3.73
N LEU A 335 -13.96 -22.88 2.67
CA LEU A 335 -14.46 -23.37 1.39
C LEU A 335 -13.38 -24.02 0.51
N ALA A 336 -12.17 -23.46 0.49
CA ALA A 336 -11.12 -23.87 -0.42
C ALA A 336 -9.71 -23.80 0.20
N GLY A 337 -9.61 -23.75 1.54
CA GLY A 337 -8.33 -23.70 2.24
C GLY A 337 -7.51 -22.46 1.88
N VAL A 338 -6.21 -22.66 1.70
CA VAL A 338 -5.26 -21.59 1.33
C VAL A 338 -5.63 -20.92 0.01
N LEU A 339 -6.18 -21.68 -0.96
CA LEU A 339 -6.64 -21.09 -2.23
C LEU A 339 -7.82 -20.15 -2.02
N GLY A 340 -8.76 -20.50 -1.14
CA GLY A 340 -9.91 -19.63 -0.86
C GLY A 340 -9.50 -18.36 -0.12
N ILE A 341 -8.50 -18.42 0.75
CA ILE A 341 -7.91 -17.23 1.37
C ILE A 341 -7.27 -16.33 0.29
N LEU A 342 -6.44 -16.90 -0.57
CA LEU A 342 -5.72 -16.18 -1.63
C LEU A 342 -6.66 -15.47 -2.61
N LEU A 343 -7.79 -16.12 -2.92
CA LEU A 343 -8.75 -15.62 -3.90
C LEU A 343 -9.91 -14.82 -3.28
N ALA A 344 -9.94 -14.65 -1.95
CA ALA A 344 -11.04 -13.99 -1.26
C ALA A 344 -11.29 -12.57 -1.78
N ALA A 345 -10.25 -11.73 -1.85
CA ALA A 345 -10.37 -10.35 -2.28
C ALA A 345 -10.92 -10.19 -3.72
N PRO A 346 -10.35 -10.82 -4.77
CA PRO A 346 -10.88 -10.68 -6.13
C PRO A 346 -12.26 -11.34 -6.28
N THR A 347 -12.55 -12.42 -5.56
CA THR A 347 -13.87 -13.04 -5.58
C THR A 347 -14.93 -12.13 -4.97
N ILE A 348 -14.67 -11.53 -3.80
CA ILE A 348 -15.58 -10.57 -3.17
C ILE A 348 -15.81 -9.35 -4.07
N ALA A 349 -14.74 -8.79 -4.64
CA ALA A 349 -14.85 -7.66 -5.55
C ALA A 349 -15.70 -8.01 -6.79
N SER A 350 -15.53 -9.23 -7.32
CA SER A 350 -16.34 -9.75 -8.42
C SER A 350 -17.82 -9.90 -8.02
N VAL A 351 -18.10 -10.46 -6.84
CA VAL A 351 -19.47 -10.60 -6.30
C VAL A 351 -20.11 -9.24 -6.09
N ARG A 352 -19.39 -8.27 -5.50
CA ARG A 352 -19.86 -6.90 -5.31
C ARG A 352 -20.24 -6.24 -6.64
N LEU A 353 -19.42 -6.42 -7.67
CA LEU A 353 -19.67 -5.86 -8.99
C LEU A 353 -20.91 -6.48 -9.66
N VAL A 354 -21.04 -7.81 -9.62
CA VAL A 354 -22.23 -8.51 -10.14
C VAL A 354 -23.48 -8.13 -9.36
N PHE A 355 -23.38 -8.02 -8.04
CA PHE A 355 -24.48 -7.58 -7.18
C PHE A 355 -24.90 -6.15 -7.50
N ALA A 356 -23.96 -5.22 -7.68
CA ALA A 356 -24.24 -3.85 -8.07
C ALA A 356 -24.95 -3.81 -9.45
N TYR A 357 -24.47 -4.56 -10.43
CA TYR A 357 -25.14 -4.68 -11.73
C TYR A 357 -26.59 -5.17 -11.58
N ALA A 358 -26.80 -6.25 -10.82
CA ALA A 358 -28.13 -6.80 -10.59
C ALA A 358 -29.05 -5.83 -9.84
N PHE A 359 -28.53 -5.11 -8.84
CA PHE A 359 -29.28 -4.14 -8.05
C PHE A 359 -29.77 -2.97 -8.90
N HIS A 360 -28.90 -2.33 -9.69
CA HIS A 360 -29.31 -1.24 -10.59
C HIS A 360 -30.35 -1.73 -11.60
N LYS A 361 -30.19 -2.94 -12.14
CA LYS A 361 -31.20 -3.54 -13.02
C LYS A 361 -32.54 -3.82 -12.35
N LEU A 362 -32.55 -4.19 -11.07
CA LEU A 362 -33.77 -4.38 -10.30
C LEU A 362 -34.48 -3.05 -9.96
N MET A 363 -33.71 -1.96 -9.91
CA MET A 363 -34.20 -0.60 -9.64
C MET A 363 -34.50 0.20 -10.92
N ASP A 364 -34.41 -0.41 -12.11
CA ASP A 364 -34.54 0.25 -13.41
C ASP A 364 -33.55 1.44 -13.63
N GLU A 365 -32.38 1.36 -13.00
CA GLU A 365 -31.29 2.32 -13.12
C GLU A 365 -30.24 1.84 -14.14
N ASP A 366 -29.47 2.78 -14.70
CA ASP A 366 -28.31 2.43 -15.52
C ASP A 366 -27.23 1.77 -14.63
N PRO A 367 -26.85 0.50 -14.87
CA PRO A 367 -25.83 -0.18 -14.06
C PRO A 367 -24.41 0.35 -14.28
N PHE A 368 -24.17 1.09 -15.36
CA PHE A 368 -22.87 1.69 -15.69
C PHE A 368 -23.04 3.15 -16.09
N PRO A 369 -23.48 4.01 -15.15
CA PRO A 369 -23.72 5.42 -15.47
C PRO A 369 -22.42 6.04 -15.97
N ALA A 370 -22.50 6.78 -17.07
CA ALA A 370 -21.38 7.60 -17.50
C ALA A 370 -20.99 8.53 -16.34
N PRO A 371 -19.69 8.72 -16.06
CA PRO A 371 -19.27 9.70 -15.06
C PRO A 371 -19.97 11.00 -15.38
N ALA A 372 -20.73 11.55 -14.43
CA ALA A 372 -21.36 12.85 -14.60
C ALA A 372 -20.28 13.81 -15.06
N ALA A 373 -20.52 14.58 -16.13
CA ALA A 373 -19.57 15.56 -16.59
C ALA A 373 -19.31 16.52 -15.41
N GLU A 374 -18.13 16.41 -14.80
CA GLU A 374 -17.77 17.29 -13.70
C GLU A 374 -17.85 18.72 -14.24
N PRO A 375 -18.56 19.64 -13.55
CA PRO A 375 -18.60 21.03 -13.98
C PRO A 375 -17.17 21.52 -14.15
N SER A 376 -16.92 22.29 -15.22
CA SER A 376 -15.58 22.84 -15.43
C SER A 376 -15.14 23.56 -14.16
N GLN A 377 -13.85 23.41 -13.82
CA GLN A 377 -13.28 23.95 -12.59
C GLN A 377 -13.60 25.45 -12.41
N ASP A 378 -13.69 26.20 -13.51
CA ASP A 378 -14.11 27.60 -13.52
C ASP A 378 -15.57 27.81 -13.12
N THR A 379 -16.50 27.01 -13.65
CA THR A 379 -17.92 27.11 -13.30
C THR A 379 -18.15 26.80 -11.82
N PHE A 380 -17.48 25.76 -11.31
CA PHE A 380 -17.55 25.38 -9.90
C PHE A 380 -16.90 26.43 -8.99
N TRP A 381 -15.73 26.95 -9.36
CA TRP A 381 -15.05 27.96 -8.57
C TRP A 381 -15.86 29.26 -8.48
N ARG A 382 -16.43 29.74 -9.59
CA ARG A 382 -17.25 30.95 -9.61
C ARG A 382 -18.53 30.82 -8.78
N SER A 383 -19.18 29.66 -8.76
CA SER A 383 -20.34 29.45 -7.89
C SER A 383 -19.97 29.46 -6.40
N ARG A 384 -18.78 28.95 -6.06
CA ARG A 384 -18.28 28.98 -4.66
C ARG A 384 -17.96 30.39 -4.20
N LEU A 385 -17.37 31.21 -5.07
CA LEU A 385 -17.10 32.62 -4.80
C LEU A 385 -18.37 33.45 -4.67
N SER A 386 -19.43 33.16 -5.44
CA SER A 386 -20.70 33.88 -5.32
C SER A 386 -21.45 33.55 -4.03
N GLU A 387 -21.36 32.30 -3.55
CA GLU A 387 -21.93 31.89 -2.26
C GLU A 387 -21.15 32.44 -1.05
N ARG A 388 -19.83 32.53 -1.17
CA ARG A 388 -18.91 32.92 -0.08
C ARG A 388 -17.84 33.87 -0.61
N PRO A 389 -18.10 35.19 -0.62
CA PRO A 389 -17.16 36.17 -1.13
C PRO A 389 -15.88 36.21 -0.30
N VAL A 390 -14.76 36.36 -1.00
CA VAL A 390 -13.42 36.33 -0.40
C VAL A 390 -13.06 37.71 0.13
N GLN A 391 -12.51 37.75 1.34
CA GLN A 391 -12.01 38.98 1.97
C GLN A 391 -10.51 38.89 2.27
N ALA A 392 -9.98 37.68 2.41
CA ALA A 392 -8.57 37.46 2.71
C ALA A 392 -7.97 36.27 1.95
N VAL A 393 -6.67 36.39 1.63
CA VAL A 393 -5.90 35.34 0.99
C VAL A 393 -4.71 34.96 1.88
N LEU A 394 -4.64 33.68 2.22
CA LEU A 394 -3.65 33.08 3.11
C LEU A 394 -2.71 32.23 2.25
N PHE A 395 -1.40 32.44 2.37
CA PHE A 395 -0.40 31.73 1.57
C PHE A 395 0.49 30.84 2.42
N ASP A 396 0.76 29.63 1.95
CA ASP A 396 1.98 28.94 2.37
C ASP A 396 3.22 29.64 1.77
N LEU A 397 4.40 29.36 2.35
CA LEU A 397 5.68 29.82 1.83
C LEU A 397 6.31 28.79 0.91
N ASP A 398 6.72 27.63 1.44
CA ASP A 398 7.41 26.60 0.66
C ASP A 398 6.53 26.10 -0.49
N GLY A 399 7.08 25.99 -1.69
CA GLY A 399 6.37 25.51 -2.89
C GLY A 399 5.28 26.45 -3.43
N THR A 400 4.93 27.50 -2.70
CA THR A 400 3.81 28.41 -3.02
C THR A 400 4.30 29.83 -3.33
N LEU A 401 5.09 30.43 -2.44
CA LEU A 401 5.72 31.74 -2.64
C LEU A 401 7.24 31.64 -2.80
N ILE A 402 7.85 30.63 -2.18
CA ILE A 402 9.26 30.28 -2.30
C ILE A 402 9.36 29.12 -3.29
N GLU A 403 10.21 29.28 -4.30
CA GLU A 403 10.62 28.18 -5.16
C GLU A 403 11.45 27.22 -4.32
N THR A 404 10.93 26.02 -4.07
CA THR A 404 11.67 25.09 -3.22
C THR A 404 12.84 24.51 -3.98
N ASP A 405 14.06 24.74 -3.46
CA ASP A 405 15.31 24.31 -4.08
C ASP A 405 15.29 22.82 -4.45
N ASP A 406 15.30 22.56 -5.76
CA ASP A 406 15.46 21.23 -6.36
C ASP A 406 16.82 20.59 -6.04
N GLN A 407 17.69 21.19 -5.21
CA GLN A 407 19.07 20.72 -4.99
C GLN A 407 19.17 19.42 -4.19
N ILE A 408 18.31 19.19 -3.18
CA ILE A 408 18.27 17.94 -2.41
C ILE A 408 17.63 16.83 -3.24
N VAL A 409 16.54 17.15 -3.95
CA VAL A 409 15.91 16.23 -4.89
C VAL A 409 16.88 15.88 -6.02
N ALA A 410 17.64 16.85 -6.53
CA ALA A 410 18.66 16.64 -7.55
C ALA A 410 19.90 15.93 -7.00
N SER A 411 20.28 16.10 -5.74
CA SER A 411 21.36 15.34 -5.12
C SER A 411 20.96 13.88 -4.89
N LEU A 412 19.72 13.64 -4.45
CA LEU A 412 19.14 12.31 -4.31
C LEU A 412 18.91 11.64 -5.68
N ALA A 413 18.41 12.39 -6.68
CA ALA A 413 18.27 11.92 -8.06
C ALA A 413 19.63 11.62 -8.72
N ARG A 414 20.68 12.40 -8.39
CA ARG A 414 22.08 12.09 -8.76
C ARG A 414 22.57 10.83 -8.08
N ARG A 415 22.25 10.61 -6.80
CA ARG A 415 22.55 9.33 -6.10
C ARG A 415 21.79 8.14 -6.71
N LEU A 416 20.64 8.38 -7.32
CA LEU A 416 19.88 7.40 -8.12
C LEU A 416 20.38 7.28 -9.58
N ALA A 417 21.53 7.85 -9.93
CA ALA A 417 22.08 7.76 -11.29
C ALA A 417 22.45 6.34 -11.72
N PHE A 418 22.72 5.42 -10.80
CA PHE A 418 22.92 4.01 -11.13
C PHE A 418 21.68 3.36 -11.80
N LEU A 419 20.50 3.97 -11.68
CA LEU A 419 19.24 3.53 -12.33
C LEU A 419 18.98 4.17 -13.69
N GLU A 420 19.94 4.90 -14.26
CA GLU A 420 19.79 5.63 -15.52
C GLU A 420 19.42 4.73 -16.71
N ARG A 421 19.81 3.46 -16.67
CA ARG A 421 19.46 2.46 -17.70
C ARG A 421 17.99 1.99 -17.63
N LEU A 422 17.29 2.28 -16.54
CA LEU A 422 15.92 1.82 -16.27
C LEU A 422 14.91 2.98 -16.11
N LEU A 423 15.37 4.16 -15.67
CA LEU A 423 14.50 5.31 -15.38
C LEU A 423 15.04 6.60 -16.02
N PRO A 424 14.26 7.26 -16.91
CA PRO A 424 14.58 8.59 -17.43
C PRO A 424 14.77 9.63 -16.31
N ALA A 425 15.57 10.67 -16.57
CA ALA A 425 15.88 11.74 -15.61
C ALA A 425 14.64 12.37 -14.97
N ALA A 426 13.58 12.65 -15.77
CA ALA A 426 12.32 13.19 -15.27
C ALA A 426 11.62 12.26 -14.25
N LYS A 427 11.71 10.93 -14.44
CA LYS A 427 11.16 9.96 -13.48
C LYS A 427 12.04 9.82 -12.23
N ARG A 428 13.37 9.94 -12.35
CA ARG A 428 14.29 9.93 -11.19
C ARG A 428 14.05 11.12 -10.26
N MET A 429 13.86 12.30 -10.83
CA MET A 429 13.51 13.51 -10.07
C MET A 429 12.18 13.30 -9.31
N ARG A 430 11.19 12.72 -9.99
CA ARG A 430 9.88 12.39 -9.38
C ARG A 430 9.99 11.38 -8.23
N VAL A 431 10.79 10.33 -8.41
CA VAL A 431 11.03 9.31 -7.37
C VAL A 431 11.76 9.92 -6.17
N ALA A 432 12.79 10.72 -6.41
CA ALA A 432 13.55 11.39 -5.37
C ALA A 432 12.68 12.36 -4.55
N ARG A 433 11.86 13.17 -5.23
CA ARG A 433 10.91 14.09 -4.60
C ARG A 433 9.91 13.33 -3.71
N ARG A 434 9.40 12.21 -4.21
CA ARG A 434 8.43 11.39 -3.48
C ARG A 434 9.04 10.68 -2.26
N MET A 435 10.28 10.21 -2.36
CA MET A 435 11.01 9.62 -1.24
C MET A 435 11.17 10.62 -0.09
N LEU A 436 11.54 11.87 -0.39
CA LEU A 436 11.74 12.91 0.61
C LEU A 436 10.43 13.21 1.38
N MET A 437 9.32 13.44 0.66
CA MET A 437 8.01 13.71 1.27
C MET A 437 7.51 12.53 2.13
N THR A 438 7.72 11.29 1.66
CA THR A 438 7.29 10.10 2.42
C THR A 438 8.13 9.93 3.68
N SER A 439 9.43 10.22 3.62
CA SER A 439 10.29 10.20 4.80
C SER A 439 9.90 11.23 5.83
N GLU A 440 9.47 12.44 5.43
CA GLU A 440 9.02 13.46 6.39
C GLU A 440 7.76 13.03 7.16
N VAL A 441 6.80 12.38 6.50
CA VAL A 441 5.58 11.87 7.17
C VAL A 441 5.91 10.74 8.14
N VAL A 442 6.79 9.81 7.74
CA VAL A 442 7.23 8.71 8.61
C VAL A 442 8.04 9.24 9.79
N VAL A 443 8.99 10.15 9.55
CA VAL A 443 9.82 10.77 10.58
C VAL A 443 8.96 11.59 11.54
N ASN A 444 8.02 12.40 11.05
CA ASN A 444 7.08 13.13 11.91
C ASN A 444 6.19 12.18 12.74
N GLY A 445 5.76 11.05 12.16
CA GLY A 445 5.02 10.02 12.88
C GLY A 445 5.83 9.37 14.00
N VAL A 446 7.11 9.07 13.73
CA VAL A 446 8.06 8.54 14.72
C VAL A 446 8.33 9.56 15.81
N ILE A 447 8.60 10.82 15.46
CA ILE A 447 8.81 11.91 16.42
C ILE A 447 7.57 12.07 17.30
N THR A 448 6.37 12.08 16.73
CA THR A 448 5.10 12.20 17.49
C THR A 448 4.88 11.01 18.42
N LEU A 449 5.24 9.79 17.99
CA LEU A 449 5.17 8.60 18.82
C LEU A 449 6.19 8.65 19.97
N MET A 450 7.39 9.14 19.70
CA MET A 450 8.42 9.34 20.72
C MET A 450 8.06 10.44 21.73
N ASP A 451 7.43 11.53 21.27
CA ASP A 451 6.88 12.59 22.13
C ASP A 451 5.80 12.04 23.08
N ARG A 452 4.96 11.11 22.59
CA ARG A 452 3.96 10.43 23.43
C ARG A 452 4.58 9.50 24.48
N LEU A 453 5.77 8.95 24.20
CA LEU A 453 6.48 8.01 25.08
C LEU A 453 7.45 8.69 26.05
N ARG A 454 7.59 10.02 26.02
CA ARG A 454 8.49 10.81 26.87
C ARG A 454 9.97 10.38 26.81
N LEU A 455 10.45 10.05 25.61
CA LEU A 455 11.83 9.62 25.35
C LEU A 455 12.75 10.79 24.90
N ASP A 456 12.41 12.01 25.30
CA ASP A 456 13.02 13.29 24.92
C ASP A 456 14.53 13.35 25.24
N GLY A 457 14.98 12.69 26.32
CA GLY A 457 16.38 12.68 26.74
C GLY A 457 17.33 11.91 25.82
N LEU A 458 16.84 10.91 25.09
CA LEU A 458 17.62 10.13 24.12
C LEU A 458 17.74 10.86 22.77
N LEU A 459 16.75 11.70 22.45
CA LEU A 459 16.70 12.54 21.26
C LEU A 459 17.78 13.62 21.30
N PHE A 460 18.03 14.30 22.43
CA PHE A 460 18.97 15.43 22.47
C PHE A 460 20.42 15.05 22.10
N ARG A 461 20.85 13.81 22.36
CA ARG A 461 22.22 13.33 22.00
C ARG A 461 22.34 12.85 20.56
N LEU A 462 21.23 12.51 19.90
CA LEU A 462 21.19 12.08 18.49
C LEU A 462 20.78 13.22 17.54
N ASN A 463 19.94 14.14 18.02
CA ASN A 463 19.38 15.26 17.27
C ASN A 463 20.45 16.26 16.85
N ASP A 464 21.50 16.45 17.65
CA ASP A 464 22.58 17.39 17.33
C ASP A 464 23.50 16.86 16.20
N THR A 465 23.57 15.54 16.03
CA THR A 465 24.32 14.86 14.96
C THR A 465 23.47 14.73 13.68
N LEU A 466 22.14 14.55 13.83
CA LEU A 466 21.18 14.50 12.72
C LEU A 466 20.85 15.88 12.15
N HIS A 467 20.76 16.93 12.98
CA HIS A 467 20.69 18.31 12.50
C HIS A 467 21.96 18.72 11.75
N ARG A 468 23.14 18.17 12.09
CA ARG A 468 24.36 18.36 11.31
C ARG A 468 24.34 17.66 9.93
N TRP A 469 23.50 16.64 9.74
CA TRP A 469 23.31 15.98 8.43
C TRP A 469 22.13 16.56 7.61
N GLY A 470 21.17 17.24 8.25
CA GLY A 470 20.00 17.85 7.62
C GLY A 470 19.90 19.37 7.70
N GLY A 471 20.91 20.06 8.22
CA GLY A 471 20.82 21.45 8.67
C GLY A 471 21.98 22.33 8.21
N ILE A 472 22.16 22.43 6.88
CA ILE A 472 22.75 23.62 6.27
C ILE A 472 21.75 24.13 5.22
N ARG A 473 20.65 24.74 5.69
CA ARG A 473 20.01 25.82 4.92
C ARG A 473 20.93 27.02 5.07
N THR A 474 21.95 27.11 4.22
CA THR A 474 22.68 28.37 4.08
C THR A 474 21.65 29.39 3.59
N TYR A 475 21.47 30.50 4.29
CA TYR A 475 20.55 31.60 3.98
C TYR A 475 20.89 32.34 2.68
N GLU A 476 21.62 31.71 1.75
CA GLU A 476 22.07 32.32 0.52
C GLU A 476 21.06 32.05 -0.60
N LYS A 477 20.05 32.92 -0.64
CA LYS A 477 19.06 33.14 -1.73
C LYS A 477 17.91 32.13 -1.81
N LEU A 478 16.91 32.28 -0.93
CA LEU A 478 15.56 31.77 -1.18
C LEU A 478 15.00 32.49 -2.41
N LEU A 479 14.65 31.79 -3.49
CA LEU A 479 14.08 32.39 -4.70
C LEU A 479 12.55 32.44 -4.61
N PRO A 480 11.89 33.53 -5.03
CA PRO A 480 10.44 33.61 -5.07
C PRO A 480 9.94 32.91 -6.33
N VAL A 481 8.75 32.31 -6.25
CA VAL A 481 8.06 31.79 -7.44
C VAL A 481 7.93 32.90 -8.49
N PRO A 482 8.32 32.67 -9.76
CA PRO A 482 8.25 33.69 -10.81
C PRO A 482 6.85 34.33 -10.90
N GLY A 483 6.80 35.67 -10.85
CA GLY A 483 5.55 36.43 -10.89
C GLY A 483 4.80 36.56 -9.56
N ALA A 484 5.14 35.76 -8.53
CA ALA A 484 4.45 35.83 -7.23
C ALA A 484 4.58 37.20 -6.54
N PRO A 485 5.74 37.90 -6.53
CA PRO A 485 5.85 39.23 -5.95
C PRO A 485 4.93 40.28 -6.60
N ALA A 486 4.75 40.23 -7.92
CA ALA A 486 3.87 41.15 -8.64
C ALA A 486 2.39 40.84 -8.35
N MET A 487 2.05 39.55 -8.33
CA MET A 487 0.71 39.07 -7.96
C MET A 487 0.34 39.49 -6.53
N LEU A 488 1.24 39.32 -5.55
CA LEU A 488 1.00 39.71 -4.16
C LEU A 488 0.72 41.21 -4.02
N ARG A 489 1.47 42.06 -4.74
CA ARG A 489 1.21 43.51 -4.75
C ARG A 489 -0.19 43.81 -5.30
N SER A 490 -0.58 43.20 -6.41
CA SER A 490 -1.93 43.38 -6.98
C SER A 490 -3.05 42.87 -6.07
N LEU A 491 -2.85 41.76 -5.36
CA LEU A 491 -3.85 41.24 -4.43
C LEU A 491 -3.94 42.07 -3.15
N SER A 492 -2.83 42.64 -2.67
CA SER A 492 -2.81 43.45 -1.44
C SER A 492 -3.67 44.72 -1.54
N GLU A 493 -3.94 45.19 -2.76
CA GLU A 493 -4.84 46.33 -3.00
C GLU A 493 -6.33 45.97 -2.79
N ARG A 494 -6.69 44.69 -2.92
CA ARG A 494 -8.08 44.20 -2.90
C ARG A 494 -8.42 43.32 -1.71
N TYR A 495 -7.44 42.61 -1.15
CA TYR A 495 -7.64 41.58 -0.14
C TYR A 495 -6.65 41.72 1.03
N ARG A 496 -7.06 41.29 2.23
CA ARG A 496 -6.14 41.14 3.37
C ARG A 496 -5.27 39.91 3.16
N LEU A 497 -3.96 40.03 3.33
CA LEU A 497 -3.01 38.96 3.06
C LEU A 497 -2.39 38.44 4.37
N ALA A 498 -2.26 37.12 4.47
CA ALA A 498 -1.46 36.51 5.53
C ALA A 498 -0.60 35.34 5.06
N ILE A 499 0.46 35.07 5.83
CA ILE A 499 1.29 33.87 5.67
C ILE A 499 0.84 32.82 6.70
N VAL A 500 0.73 31.56 6.25
CA VAL A 500 0.45 30.40 7.10
C VAL A 500 1.43 29.28 6.74
N THR A 501 2.54 29.20 7.48
CA THR A 501 3.67 28.31 7.18
C THR A 501 4.04 27.40 8.35
N CYS A 502 4.66 26.25 8.05
CA CYS A 502 5.29 25.39 9.05
C CYS A 502 6.76 25.76 9.33
N ARG A 503 7.29 26.81 8.68
CA ARG A 503 8.60 27.40 9.01
C ARG A 503 8.54 28.17 10.33
N ASN A 504 9.72 28.37 10.95
CA ASN A 504 9.87 29.26 12.10
C ASN A 504 9.79 30.74 11.65
N ARG A 505 9.61 31.64 12.62
CA ARG A 505 9.46 33.08 12.38
C ARG A 505 10.67 33.71 11.72
N THR A 506 11.88 33.34 12.14
CA THR A 506 13.12 33.89 11.59
C THR A 506 13.25 33.64 10.09
N GLU A 507 12.96 32.41 9.63
CA GLU A 507 13.01 32.04 8.22
C GLU A 507 11.94 32.74 7.38
N ALA A 508 10.71 32.81 7.89
CA ALA A 508 9.61 33.48 7.20
C ALA A 508 9.91 34.97 7.01
N THR A 509 10.34 35.66 8.06
CA THR A 509 10.67 37.09 8.01
C THR A 509 11.89 37.38 7.13
N ALA A 510 12.91 36.51 7.14
CA ALA A 510 14.08 36.66 6.28
C ALA A 510 13.70 36.68 4.78
N PHE A 511 12.86 35.73 4.34
CA PHE A 511 12.36 35.71 2.96
C PHE A 511 11.54 36.95 2.61
N LEU A 512 10.59 37.33 3.48
CA LEU A 512 9.72 38.48 3.23
C LEU A 512 10.52 39.79 3.14
N ASN A 513 11.54 39.97 3.97
CA ASN A 513 12.40 41.15 3.96
C ASN A 513 13.33 41.17 2.73
N GLN A 514 13.86 40.01 2.33
CA GLN A 514 14.75 39.88 1.16
C GLN A 514 14.09 40.41 -0.13
N TYR A 515 12.76 40.29 -0.26
CA TYR A 515 12.00 40.73 -1.43
C TYR A 515 11.08 41.94 -1.19
N GLY A 516 11.18 42.59 -0.03
CA GLY A 516 10.35 43.74 0.32
C GLY A 516 8.85 43.45 0.28
N LEU A 517 8.45 42.27 0.80
CA LEU A 517 7.08 41.78 0.82
C LEU A 517 6.44 41.84 2.22
N ALA A 518 7.22 42.08 3.27
CA ALA A 518 6.75 42.05 4.66
C ALA A 518 5.56 42.99 4.90
N ASP A 519 5.60 44.21 4.34
CA ASP A 519 4.56 45.22 4.52
C ASP A 519 3.23 44.88 3.84
N LEU A 520 3.21 43.87 2.95
CA LEU A 520 2.00 43.44 2.25
C LEU A 520 1.11 42.52 3.10
N PHE A 521 1.68 41.89 4.14
CA PHE A 521 1.00 40.89 4.95
C PHE A 521 0.62 41.47 6.33
N GLN A 522 -0.68 41.49 6.65
CA GLN A 522 -1.15 41.97 7.96
C GLN A 522 -1.02 40.90 9.05
N ALA A 523 -0.81 39.63 8.68
CA ALA A 523 -0.58 38.54 9.62
C ALA A 523 0.45 37.53 9.08
N VAL A 524 1.31 37.03 9.96
CA VAL A 524 2.29 35.98 9.67
C VAL A 524 2.19 34.93 10.78
N VAL A 525 1.57 33.81 10.44
CA VAL A 525 1.40 32.65 11.33
C VAL A 525 2.42 31.58 10.96
N THR A 526 3.28 31.28 11.92
CA THR A 526 4.42 30.38 11.77
C THR A 526 4.28 29.18 12.70
N ARG A 527 5.22 28.24 12.64
CA ARG A 527 5.27 27.11 13.57
C ARG A 527 5.33 27.54 15.04
N ASP A 528 5.91 28.71 15.31
CA ASP A 528 6.10 29.22 16.67
C ASP A 528 4.79 29.76 17.28
N ASP A 529 3.78 30.04 16.45
CA ASP A 529 2.53 30.69 16.87
C ASP A 529 1.36 29.72 17.12
N SER A 530 1.51 28.45 16.73
CA SER A 530 0.43 27.47 16.80
C SER A 530 0.86 26.18 17.49
N SER A 531 0.12 25.77 18.52
CA SER A 531 0.33 24.49 19.21
C SER A 531 0.04 23.26 18.34
N ARG A 532 -0.60 23.45 17.17
CA ARG A 532 -0.87 22.40 16.19
C ARG A 532 -0.59 22.90 14.77
N LEU A 533 0.20 22.16 14.00
CA LEU A 533 0.57 22.52 12.64
C LEU A 533 -0.46 22.04 11.61
N LYS A 534 -0.35 22.56 10.38
CA LYS A 534 -1.10 22.02 9.22
C LYS A 534 -0.83 20.50 9.15
N PRO A 535 -1.85 19.64 8.92
CA PRO A 535 -3.17 19.91 8.32
C PRO A 535 -4.26 20.31 9.32
N HIS A 536 -3.93 20.54 10.60
CA HIS A 536 -4.91 20.98 11.58
C HIS A 536 -5.45 22.38 11.21
N PRO A 537 -6.76 22.70 11.40
CA PRO A 537 -7.34 23.99 10.98
C PRO A 537 -6.90 25.20 11.81
N MET A 538 -6.12 25.00 12.87
CA MET A 538 -5.80 26.04 13.86
C MET A 538 -4.94 27.17 13.28
N PRO A 539 -3.87 26.93 12.51
CA PRO A 539 -3.09 28.01 11.89
C PRO A 539 -3.92 28.89 10.95
N VAL A 540 -4.81 28.28 10.14
CA VAL A 540 -5.71 29.01 9.24
C VAL A 540 -6.70 29.87 10.03
N ARG A 541 -7.32 29.32 11.09
CA ARG A 541 -8.23 30.07 11.97
C ARG A 541 -7.51 31.16 12.76
N LEU A 542 -6.23 30.97 13.09
CA LEU A 542 -5.43 31.98 13.78
C LEU A 542 -5.13 33.14 12.84
N ALA A 543 -4.74 32.86 11.59
CA ALA A 543 -4.51 33.89 10.58
C ALA A 543 -5.79 34.68 10.29
N ALA A 544 -6.93 33.99 10.09
CA ALA A 544 -8.23 34.63 9.88
C ALA A 544 -8.61 35.56 11.05
N ARG A 545 -8.35 35.14 12.31
CA ARG A 545 -8.55 35.98 13.49
C ARG A 545 -7.64 37.21 13.54
N GLN A 546 -6.34 37.04 13.23
CA GLN A 546 -5.40 38.18 13.18
C GLN A 546 -5.76 39.18 12.09
N LEU A 547 -6.34 38.69 10.99
CA LEU A 547 -6.85 39.50 9.90
C LEU A 547 -8.25 40.06 10.16
N ASP A 548 -8.90 39.75 11.29
CA ASP A 548 -10.29 40.15 11.60
C ASP A 548 -11.29 39.80 10.48
N VAL A 549 -11.22 38.55 9.99
CA VAL A 549 -12.13 38.00 8.98
C VAL A 549 -12.62 36.60 9.38
N PRO A 550 -13.85 36.21 9.00
CA PRO A 550 -14.31 34.84 9.22
C PRO A 550 -13.52 33.86 8.32
N PRO A 551 -13.14 32.66 8.83
CA PRO A 551 -12.41 31.66 8.04
C PRO A 551 -13.09 31.29 6.72
N GLU A 552 -14.43 31.33 6.65
CA GLU A 552 -15.23 31.05 5.47
C GLU A 552 -15.04 32.07 4.34
N ALA A 553 -14.56 33.28 4.64
CA ALA A 553 -14.23 34.32 3.68
C ALA A 553 -12.72 34.33 3.34
N CYS A 554 -11.96 33.34 3.80
CA CYS A 554 -10.55 33.18 3.47
C CYS A 554 -10.37 32.19 2.32
N VAL A 555 -9.37 32.47 1.49
CA VAL A 555 -8.78 31.50 0.56
C VAL A 555 -7.42 31.09 1.09
N MET A 556 -7.18 29.80 1.29
CA MET A 556 -5.86 29.27 1.60
C MET A 556 -5.23 28.70 0.33
N VAL A 557 -4.04 29.17 0.01
CA VAL A 557 -3.26 28.81 -1.17
C VAL A 557 -2.04 28.02 -0.72
N GLY A 558 -1.87 26.81 -1.26
CA GLY A 558 -0.76 25.94 -0.93
C GLY A 558 -0.50 24.89 -1.99
N ASP A 559 0.70 24.33 -2.01
CA ASP A 559 1.11 23.34 -3.01
C ASP A 559 0.88 21.90 -2.52
N THR A 560 0.50 21.67 -1.27
CA THR A 560 0.34 20.32 -0.73
C THR A 560 -1.07 19.98 -0.27
N SER A 561 -1.36 18.68 -0.18
CA SER A 561 -2.61 18.17 0.43
C SER A 561 -2.79 18.58 1.90
N VAL A 562 -1.70 18.98 2.57
CA VAL A 562 -1.71 19.45 3.95
C VAL A 562 -2.37 20.82 4.05
N ASP A 563 -2.11 21.72 3.10
CA ASP A 563 -2.73 23.05 3.03
C ASP A 563 -4.22 22.94 2.71
N VAL A 564 -4.55 22.12 1.71
CA VAL A 564 -5.93 21.86 1.30
C VAL A 564 -6.75 21.31 2.47
N ARG A 565 -6.24 20.31 3.20
CA ARG A 565 -6.94 19.75 4.36
C ARG A 565 -7.09 20.77 5.50
N SER A 566 -6.07 21.57 5.76
CA SER A 566 -6.11 22.64 6.76
C SER A 566 -7.19 23.67 6.42
N ALA A 567 -7.25 24.11 5.17
CA ALA A 567 -8.25 25.04 4.65
C ALA A 567 -9.68 24.50 4.81
N LYS A 568 -9.93 23.29 4.30
CA LYS A 568 -11.25 22.64 4.37
C LYS A 568 -11.71 22.42 5.80
N ALA A 569 -10.82 21.96 6.68
CA ALA A 569 -11.14 21.78 8.11
C ALA A 569 -11.41 23.12 8.82
N ALA A 570 -10.83 24.21 8.32
CA ALA A 570 -11.10 25.56 8.78
C ALA A 570 -12.34 26.18 8.14
N LYS A 571 -12.96 25.51 7.15
CA LYS A 571 -14.06 25.97 6.28
C LYS A 571 -13.69 27.10 5.31
N ALA A 572 -12.39 27.37 5.14
CA ALA A 572 -11.86 28.27 4.12
C ALA A 572 -11.93 27.61 2.73
N HIS A 573 -11.95 28.44 1.68
CA HIS A 573 -11.75 27.96 0.32
C HIS A 573 -10.31 27.47 0.14
N ALA A 574 -10.13 26.37 -0.57
CA ALA A 574 -8.82 25.76 -0.79
C ALA A 574 -8.37 25.91 -2.24
N VAL A 575 -7.23 26.56 -2.47
CA VAL A 575 -6.59 26.64 -3.78
C VAL A 575 -5.27 25.88 -3.75
N GLY A 576 -5.16 24.87 -4.61
CA GLY A 576 -3.93 24.12 -4.84
C GLY A 576 -3.08 24.75 -5.93
N VAL A 577 -1.76 24.81 -5.76
CA VAL A 577 -0.82 25.28 -6.80
C VAL A 577 0.16 24.19 -7.22
N LEU A 578 0.48 24.12 -8.52
CA LEU A 578 1.38 23.08 -9.06
C LEU A 578 2.84 23.54 -9.23
N CYS A 579 3.15 24.80 -8.90
CA CYS A 579 4.51 25.33 -8.93
C CYS A 579 5.42 24.79 -7.81
N GLY A 580 4.85 24.07 -6.83
CA GLY A 580 5.56 23.48 -5.70
C GLY A 580 5.78 21.96 -5.81
N PHE A 581 5.57 21.27 -4.70
CA PHE A 581 5.79 19.84 -4.55
C PHE A 581 4.60 18.97 -4.93
N GLY A 582 3.36 19.43 -4.70
CA GLY A 582 2.17 18.61 -4.94
C GLY A 582 1.87 18.40 -6.42
N GLU A 583 1.39 17.19 -6.73
CA GLU A 583 0.85 16.90 -8.05
C GLU A 583 -0.67 17.11 -8.04
N ARG A 584 -1.27 17.31 -9.23
CA ARG A 584 -2.71 17.54 -9.38
C ARG A 584 -3.59 16.49 -8.66
N LYS A 585 -3.16 15.23 -8.66
CA LYS A 585 -3.82 14.12 -7.94
C LYS A 585 -3.83 14.28 -6.41
N ASP A 586 -2.82 14.92 -5.86
CA ASP A 586 -2.67 15.11 -4.42
C ASP A 586 -3.52 16.30 -3.92
N LEU A 587 -3.97 17.14 -4.86
CA LEU A 587 -4.78 18.34 -4.64
C LEU A 587 -6.24 18.18 -5.11
N GLU A 588 -6.69 16.93 -5.36
CA GLU A 588 -8.07 16.60 -5.79
C GLU A 588 -9.15 17.19 -4.88
N ALA A 589 -8.84 17.38 -3.59
CA ALA A 589 -9.77 17.94 -2.61
C ALA A 589 -9.84 19.47 -2.61
N ALA A 590 -8.99 20.18 -3.37
CA ALA A 590 -9.02 21.64 -3.46
C ALA A 590 -10.29 22.11 -4.20
N ASP A 591 -10.77 23.32 -3.90
CA ASP A 591 -11.87 23.94 -4.66
C ASP A 591 -11.40 24.39 -6.06
N LEU A 592 -10.11 24.75 -6.19
CA LEU A 592 -9.45 25.16 -7.43
C LEU A 592 -7.99 24.70 -7.40
N VAL A 593 -7.45 24.31 -8.56
CA VAL A 593 -6.04 23.93 -8.77
C VAL A 593 -5.51 24.69 -9.97
N ILE A 594 -4.48 25.50 -9.76
CA ILE A 594 -3.84 26.32 -10.79
C ILE A 594 -2.38 25.92 -10.97
N ASP A 595 -1.80 26.23 -12.14
CA ASP A 595 -0.46 25.79 -12.47
C ASP A 595 0.61 26.56 -11.69
N SER A 596 0.36 27.86 -11.44
CA SER A 596 1.26 28.72 -10.66
C SER A 596 0.49 29.67 -9.75
N THR A 597 1.05 29.94 -8.56
CA THR A 597 0.52 30.97 -7.64
C THR A 597 0.40 32.34 -8.32
N ALA A 598 1.22 32.64 -9.31
CA ALA A 598 1.17 33.91 -10.06
C ALA A 598 -0.15 34.11 -10.83
N GLU A 599 -0.85 33.03 -11.19
CA GLU A 599 -2.11 33.08 -11.93
C GLU A 599 -3.32 33.36 -11.03
N LEU A 600 -3.15 33.32 -9.70
CA LEU A 600 -4.24 33.43 -8.74
C LEU A 600 -5.09 34.69 -8.93
N GLY A 601 -4.47 35.81 -9.32
CA GLY A 601 -5.16 37.08 -9.54
C GLY A 601 -6.13 37.08 -10.73
N ALA A 602 -6.07 36.10 -11.64
CA ALA A 602 -7.06 35.94 -12.70
C ALA A 602 -8.33 35.20 -12.24
N TRP A 603 -8.25 34.53 -11.08
CA TRP A 603 -9.31 33.73 -10.49
C TRP A 603 -10.00 34.41 -9.29
N LEU A 604 -9.49 35.58 -8.86
CA LEU A 604 -9.96 36.42 -7.74
C LEU A 604 -10.14 37.88 -8.15
#